data_AF-Q96WG5-F1
#
_entry.id   AF-Q96WG5-F1
#
_cell.length_a   1.000
_cell.length_b   1.000
_cell.length_c   1.000
_cell.angle_alpha   90.00
_cell.angle_beta   90.00
_cell.angle_gamma   90.00
#
_symmetry.space_group_name_H-M   'P 1'
#
loop_
_entity.id
_entity.type
_entity.pdbx_description
1 polymer ?
#
loop_
_entity_poly.entity_id
_entity_poly.type
_entity_poly.pdbx_seq_one_letter_code
_entity_poly.pdbx_strand_id
1 'polypeptide(L)' 'RQMLQVAYRAVEQSGYLRGNEAERDAKVGCFVGVCLGDYENNVACHAANAFTATGNLQGFIAGKVSHFFGWTGPGLT' A
#
# COMPACT_ATOMS: atom_id res chain seq x y z
N ARG A 1 -0.01 4.56 6.43
CA ARG A 1 1.06 3.91 7.26
C ARG A 1 0.57 2.63 7.93
N GLN A 2 -0.53 2.67 8.70
CA GLN A 2 -1.09 1.49 9.37
C GLN A 2 -1.47 0.37 8.40
N MET A 3 -2.00 0.72 7.22
CA MET A 3 -2.30 -0.24 6.14
C MET A 3 -1.17 -1.25 5.90
N LEU A 4 0.07 -0.78 5.76
CA LEU A 4 1.22 -1.63 5.47
C LEU A 4 1.57 -2.55 6.65
N GLN A 5 1.42 -2.06 7.88
CA GLN A 5 1.68 -2.88 9.08
C GLN A 5 0.65 -4.00 9.23
N VAL A 6 -0.62 -3.72 8.96
CA VAL A 6 -1.69 -4.72 8.99
C VAL A 6 -1.53 -5.71 7.85
N ALA A 7 -1.25 -5.23 6.63
CA ALA A 7 -0.97 -6.10 5.49
C ALA A 7 0.19 -7.06 5.77
N TYR A 8 1.30 -6.57 6.34
CA TYR A 8 2.43 -7.40 6.73
C TYR A 8 2.04 -8.50 7.71
N ARG A 9 1.34 -8.16 8.79
CA ARG A 9 0.87 -9.13 9.79
C ARG A 9 -0.09 -10.16 9.18
N ALA A 10 -0.98 -9.73 8.30
CA ALA A 10 -1.91 -10.62 7.63
C ALA A 10 -1.18 -11.64 6.73
N VAL A 11 -0.20 -11.18 5.95
CA VAL A 11 0.62 -12.04 5.08
C VAL A 11 1.49 -12.98 5.92
N GLU A 12 2.10 -12.50 6.99
CA GLU A 12 2.88 -13.32 7.93
C GLU A 12 2.02 -14.43 8.55
N GLN A 13 0.84 -14.09 9.05
CA GLN A 13 -0.09 -15.05 9.66
C GLN A 13 -0.61 -16.08 8.65
N SER A 14 -0.74 -15.71 7.38
CA SER A 14 -1.13 -16.64 6.32
C SER A 14 -0.02 -17.63 5.93
N GLY A 15 1.21 -17.44 6.42
CA GLY A 15 2.34 -18.34 6.18
C GLY A 15 3.03 -18.18 4.81
N TYR A 16 2.48 -17.35 3.92
CA TYR A 16 3.04 -17.09 2.59
C TYR A 16 4.40 -16.38 2.63
N LEU A 17 4.69 -15.63 3.69
CA LEU A 17 5.97 -14.92 3.87
C LEU A 17 7.20 -15.85 4.01
N ARG A 18 6.99 -17.17 4.09
CA ARG A 18 8.05 -18.19 4.17
C ARG A 18 8.51 -18.73 2.81
N GLY A 19 7.91 -18.28 1.71
CA GLY A 19 8.26 -18.68 0.34
C GLY A 19 9.39 -17.83 -0.25
N ASN A 20 10.26 -18.48 -1.03
CA ASN A 20 11.42 -17.91 -1.72
C ASN A 20 11.17 -16.57 -2.45
N GLU A 21 12.28 -15.92 -2.84
CA GLU A 21 12.38 -14.76 -3.76
C GLU A 21 11.50 -14.85 -5.03
N ALA A 22 11.01 -16.04 -5.37
CA ALA A 22 10.04 -16.33 -6.43
C ALA A 22 8.65 -15.67 -6.25
N GLU A 23 8.29 -15.20 -5.05
CA GLU A 23 7.02 -14.47 -4.86
C GLU A 23 7.09 -12.98 -5.24
N ARG A 24 8.28 -12.44 -5.57
CA ARG A 24 8.44 -11.06 -6.10
C ARG A 24 7.87 -10.85 -7.50
N ASP A 25 7.40 -11.91 -8.17
CA ASP A 25 6.64 -11.80 -9.43
C ASP A 25 5.31 -12.57 -9.33
N ALA A 26 4.81 -12.75 -8.11
CA ALA A 26 3.51 -13.36 -7.90
C ALA A 26 2.42 -12.40 -8.42
N LYS A 27 1.55 -12.92 -9.29
CA LYS A 27 0.37 -12.22 -9.84
C LYS A 27 -0.71 -12.02 -8.78
N VAL A 28 -0.37 -11.34 -7.69
CA VAL A 28 -1.24 -11.06 -6.55
C VAL A 28 -1.84 -9.66 -6.73
N GLY A 29 -3.17 -9.57 -6.70
CA GLY A 29 -3.88 -8.30 -6.72
C GLY A 29 -4.06 -7.73 -5.32
N CYS A 30 -4.01 -6.40 -5.19
CA CYS A 30 -4.28 -5.68 -3.95
C CYS A 30 -5.51 -4.79 -4.13
N PHE A 31 -6.54 -5.01 -3.32
CA PHE A 31 -7.78 -4.24 -3.37
C PHE A 31 -8.03 -3.59 -2.01
N VAL A 32 -8.21 -2.27 -1.98
CA VAL A 32 -8.27 -1.50 -0.74
C VAL A 32 -9.40 -0.48 -0.78
N GLY A 33 -10.53 -0.76 -0.12
CA GLY A 33 -11.61 0.22 -0.01
C GLY A 33 -11.24 1.37 0.93
N VAL A 34 -11.25 2.61 0.42
CA VAL A 34 -11.08 3.83 1.21
C VAL A 34 -12.18 4.83 0.85
N CYS A 35 -12.79 5.44 1.87
CA CYS A 35 -13.87 6.42 1.67
C CYS A 35 -13.44 7.85 1.98
N LEU A 36 -12.55 8.06 2.97
CA LEU A 36 -12.11 9.39 3.38
C LEU A 36 -10.59 9.55 3.33
N GLY A 37 -10.17 10.75 2.89
CA GLY A 37 -8.79 11.20 2.82
C GLY A 37 -8.52 12.37 3.78
N ASP A 38 -8.93 12.27 5.04
CA ASP A 38 -8.84 13.39 6.01
C ASP A 38 -7.42 13.93 6.18
N TYR A 39 -6.43 13.06 6.03
CA TYR A 39 -5.03 13.44 6.14
C TYR A 39 -4.54 14.35 4.99
N GLU A 40 -5.17 14.27 3.81
CA GLU A 40 -4.88 15.17 2.69
C GLU A 40 -5.25 16.62 3.06
N ASN A 41 -6.44 16.81 3.65
CA ASN A 41 -6.89 18.12 4.13
C ASN A 41 -6.00 18.65 5.26
N ASN A 42 -5.52 17.78 6.15
CA ASN A 42 -4.62 18.20 7.23
C ASN A 42 -3.26 18.70 6.69
N VAL A 43 -2.70 18.00 5.70
CA VAL A 43 -1.43 18.39 5.07
C VAL A 43 -1.55 19.66 4.20
N ALA A 44 -2.75 19.98 3.70
CA ALA A 44 -2.98 21.17 2.88
C ALA A 44 -2.67 22.50 3.62
N CYS A 45 -2.67 22.49 4.96
CA CYS A 45 -2.28 23.64 5.77
C CYS A 45 -0.76 23.90 5.80
N HIS A 46 0.05 23.01 5.24
CA HIS A 46 1.51 23.10 5.20
C HIS A 46 2.01 23.25 3.76
N ALA A 47 3.21 23.82 3.60
CA ALA A 47 3.86 23.91 2.29
C ALA A 47 4.09 22.50 1.72
N ALA A 48 3.64 22.29 0.47
CA ALA A 48 3.77 21.01 -0.20
C ALA A 48 5.25 20.65 -0.40
N ASN A 49 5.59 19.39 -0.13
CA ASN A 49 6.88 18.80 -0.44
C ASN A 49 6.77 17.79 -1.60
N ALA A 50 7.89 17.37 -2.15
CA ALA A 50 7.94 16.43 -3.28
C ALA A 50 7.24 15.07 -3.01
N PHE A 51 7.00 14.72 -1.74
CA PHE A 51 6.39 13.46 -1.33
C PHE A 51 4.92 13.60 -0.90
N THR A 52 4.35 14.81 -0.95
CA THR A 52 2.99 15.08 -0.48
C THR A 52 1.97 14.35 -1.33
N ALA A 53 2.11 14.39 -2.65
CA ALA A 53 1.24 13.65 -3.58
C ALA A 53 1.35 12.13 -3.39
N THR A 54 2.58 11.59 -3.45
CA THR A 54 2.84 10.15 -3.26
C THR A 54 2.42 9.66 -1.87
N GLY A 55 2.44 10.54 -0.87
CA GLY A 55 2.06 10.29 0.52
C GLY A 55 0.56 10.10 0.71
N ASN A 56 -0.24 10.99 0.09
CA ASN A 56 -1.66 11.18 0.41
C ASN A 56 -2.64 10.65 -0.63
N LEU A 57 -2.23 10.53 -1.89
CA LEU A 57 -3.12 10.02 -2.95
C LEU A 57 -3.64 8.62 -2.60
N GLN A 58 -4.97 8.46 -2.68
CA GLN A 58 -5.64 7.21 -2.31
C GLN A 58 -5.16 6.02 -3.14
N GLY A 59 -4.96 6.20 -4.46
CA GLY A 59 -4.41 5.16 -5.36
C GLY A 59 -3.07 4.59 -4.93
N PHE A 60 -2.25 5.36 -4.21
CA PHE A 60 -0.97 4.90 -3.70
C PHE A 60 -1.09 3.99 -2.48
N ILE A 61 -2.26 3.84 -1.86
CA ILE A 61 -2.43 2.96 -0.70
C ILE A 61 -2.25 1.49 -1.13
N ALA A 62 -2.99 1.04 -2.14
CA ALA A 62 -2.78 -0.29 -2.73
C ALA A 62 -1.41 -0.39 -3.41
N GLY A 63 -1.00 0.65 -4.14
CA GLY A 63 0.29 0.68 -4.82
C GLY A 63 1.50 0.51 -3.88
N LYS A 64 1.47 1.12 -2.69
CA LYS A 64 2.55 0.97 -1.68
C LYS A 64 2.63 -0.44 -1.12
N VAL A 65 1.49 -1.10 -0.91
CA VAL A 65 1.44 -2.48 -0.43
C VAL A 65 2.00 -3.40 -1.52
N SER A 66 1.51 -3.31 -2.76
CA SER A 66 2.02 -4.09 -3.89
C SER A 66 3.51 -3.84 -4.13
N HIS A 67 3.97 -2.59 -4.04
CA HIS A 67 5.39 -2.25 -4.22
C HIS A 67 6.28 -2.86 -3.14
N PHE A 68 5.83 -2.90 -1.88
CA PHE A 68 6.61 -3.47 -0.78
C PHE A 68 6.77 -4.99 -0.91
N PHE A 69 5.71 -5.70 -1.29
CA PHE A 69 5.74 -7.15 -1.47
C PHE A 69 6.24 -7.59 -2.85
N GLY A 70 6.39 -6.68 -3.81
CA GLY A 70 6.76 -7.00 -5.19
C GLY A 70 5.61 -7.59 -6.01
N TRP A 71 4.36 -7.35 -5.64
CA TRP A 71 3.22 -7.90 -6.38
C TRP A 71 3.00 -7.16 -7.69
N THR A 72 2.94 -7.92 -8.79
CA THR A 72 2.73 -7.40 -10.16
C THR A 72 1.27 -7.47 -10.62
N GLY A 73 0.36 -7.92 -9.76
CA GLY A 73 -1.08 -7.95 -10.04
C GLY A 73 -1.79 -6.59 -9.91
N PRO A 74 -3.10 -6.54 -10.20
CA PRO A 74 -3.87 -5.29 -10.19
C PRO A 74 -3.94 -4.68 -8.78
N GLY A 75 -3.63 -3.39 -8.67
CA GLY A 75 -3.78 -2.61 -7.45
C GLY A 75 -4.91 -1.61 -7.60
N LEU A 76 -6.00 -1.78 -6.83
CA LEU A 76 -7.16 -0.89 -6.89
C LEU A 76 -7.53 -0.39 -5.49
N THR A 77 -7.96 0.86 -5.42
CA THR A 77 -8.52 1.51 -4.23
C THR A 77 -9.87 2.10 -4.53
#